data_AF-A0A9Q8CM27-F1
#
_entry.id   AF-A0A9Q8CM27-F1
#
_cell.length_a   1.000
_cell.length_b   1.000
_cell.length_c   1.000
_cell.angle_alpha   90.00
_cell.angle_beta   90.00
_cell.angle_gamma   90.00
#
_symmetry.space_group_name_H-M   'P 1'
#
loop_
_entity.id
_entity.type
_entity.pdbx_description
1 polymer ?
#
loop_
_entity_poly.entity_id
_entity_poly.type
_entity_poly.pdbx_seq_one_letter_code
_entity_poly.pdbx_strand_id
1 'polypeptide(L)'
;MNSIKQKGFISVVKELETYMIEHDLAAGDKLPSERDLSEKMNLSRSSIREALRAMELIGIITTKRGEGTFLSNVDDHQLFEIIGRFLIYSDKQKKEITEFKELLEQFIDRKGDSNRIIFRVYRLITHYERVFSGKEKKDV
;
A
#
# COMPACT_ATOMS: atom_id res chain seq x y z
N MET A 1 -5.08 -18.23 33.85
CA MET A 1 -5.70 -18.64 32.57
C MET A 1 -6.70 -17.56 32.16
N ASN A 2 -6.78 -17.24 30.86
CA ASN A 2 -7.68 -16.29 30.17
C ASN A 2 -7.38 -14.79 30.29
N SER A 3 -6.35 -14.36 29.53
CA SER A 3 -6.32 -12.99 29.01
C SER A 3 -7.18 -12.93 27.75
N ILE A 4 -8.39 -12.38 27.89
CA ILE A 4 -9.21 -11.92 26.77
C ILE A 4 -8.48 -10.69 26.18
N LYS A 5 -7.45 -10.92 25.35
CA LYS A 5 -6.88 -9.85 24.53
C LYS A 5 -7.89 -9.57 23.43
N GLN A 6 -8.66 -8.48 23.59
CA GLN A 6 -9.25 -7.80 22.43
C GLN A 6 -8.14 -7.62 21.40
N LYS A 7 -8.17 -8.43 20.33
CA LYS A 7 -7.37 -8.22 19.13
C LYS A 7 -7.85 -6.89 18.54
N GLY A 8 -7.21 -5.79 18.91
CA GLY A 8 -7.54 -4.46 18.41
C GLY A 8 -7.41 -4.38 16.88
N PHE A 9 -8.06 -3.40 16.25
CA PHE A 9 -8.08 -3.21 14.80
C PHE A 9 -6.71 -3.43 14.12
N ILE A 10 -5.63 -2.86 14.66
CA ILE A 10 -4.27 -3.03 14.12
C ILE A 10 -3.79 -4.49 14.13
N SER A 11 -4.18 -5.28 15.14
CA SER A 11 -3.81 -6.70 15.16
C SER A 11 -4.54 -7.51 14.08
N VAL A 12 -5.76 -7.11 13.71
CA VAL A 12 -6.50 -7.75 12.61
C VAL A 12 -5.84 -7.46 11.27
N VAL A 13 -5.42 -6.20 11.05
CA VAL A 13 -4.65 -5.81 9.86
C VAL A 13 -3.35 -6.62 9.77
N LYS A 14 -2.61 -6.74 10.88
CA LYS A 14 -1.39 -7.57 10.91
C LYS A 14 -1.65 -9.04 10.61
N GLU A 15 -2.76 -9.59 11.07
CA GLU A 15 -3.12 -10.99 10.80
C GLU A 15 -3.45 -11.22 9.32
N LEU A 16 -4.06 -10.22 8.65
CA LEU A 16 -4.27 -10.22 7.20
C LEU A 16 -2.95 -10.08 6.44
N GLU A 17 -2.06 -9.18 6.86
CA GLU A 17 -0.72 -9.02 6.25
C GLU A 17 0.09 -10.31 6.36
N THR A 18 0.14 -10.92 7.56
CA THR A 18 0.79 -12.21 7.77
C THR A 18 0.21 -13.28 6.85
N TYR A 19 -1.13 -13.36 6.75
CA TYR A 19 -1.78 -14.31 5.85
C TYR A 19 -1.33 -14.12 4.39
N MET A 20 -1.29 -12.87 3.90
CA MET A 20 -0.84 -12.57 2.53
C MET A 20 0.59 -13.01 2.28
N ILE A 21 1.48 -12.74 3.24
CA ILE A 21 2.90 -13.10 3.16
C ILE A 21 3.08 -14.63 3.20
N GLU A 22 2.42 -15.32 4.12
CA GLU A 22 2.53 -16.77 4.29
C GLU A 22 1.97 -17.55 3.08
N HIS A 23 1.06 -16.95 2.33
CA HIS A 23 0.47 -17.54 1.12
C HIS A 23 1.11 -17.01 -0.17
N ASP A 24 2.22 -16.27 -0.07
CA ASP A 24 2.96 -15.69 -1.21
C ASP A 24 2.04 -14.93 -2.19
N LEU A 25 1.03 -14.23 -1.67
CA LEU A 25 0.07 -13.52 -2.52
C LEU A 25 0.75 -12.36 -3.25
N ALA A 26 0.53 -12.30 -4.56
CA ALA A 26 1.00 -11.25 -5.44
C ALA A 26 -0.15 -10.32 -5.89
N ALA A 27 0.22 -9.18 -6.45
CA ALA A 27 -0.75 -8.25 -7.02
C ALA A 27 -1.64 -8.96 -8.06
N GLY A 28 -2.95 -8.79 -7.94
CA GLY A 28 -3.95 -9.50 -8.74
C GLY A 28 -4.49 -10.78 -8.11
N ASP A 29 -3.85 -11.31 -7.06
CA ASP A 29 -4.36 -12.49 -6.37
C ASP A 29 -5.58 -12.17 -5.53
N LYS A 30 -6.52 -13.13 -5.50
CA LYS A 30 -7.79 -13.01 -4.79
C LYS A 30 -7.62 -13.38 -3.32
N LEU A 31 -8.04 -12.50 -2.42
CA LEU A 31 -8.18 -12.80 -1.01
C LEU A 31 -9.36 -13.77 -0.78
N PRO A 32 -9.31 -14.61 0.27
CA PRO A 32 -10.49 -15.35 0.73
C PRO A 32 -11.63 -14.40 1.11
N SER A 33 -12.86 -14.91 1.14
CA SER A 33 -14.01 -14.09 1.50
C SER A 33 -13.95 -13.61 2.95
N GLU A 34 -14.67 -12.53 3.29
CA GLU A 34 -14.81 -12.06 4.69
C GLU A 34 -15.20 -13.18 5.65
N ARG A 35 -16.05 -14.09 5.18
CA ARG A 35 -16.49 -15.26 5.93
C ARG A 35 -15.34 -16.23 6.17
N ASP A 36 -14.59 -16.58 5.11
CA ASP A 36 -13.50 -17.55 5.22
C ASP A 36 -12.36 -17.00 6.09
N LEU A 37 -12.03 -15.71 5.95
CA LEU A 37 -11.05 -15.03 6.79
C LEU A 37 -11.48 -15.02 8.27
N SER A 38 -12.76 -14.73 8.53
CA SER A 38 -13.34 -14.77 9.87
C SER A 38 -13.22 -16.16 10.51
N GLU A 39 -13.52 -17.22 9.75
CA GLU A 39 -13.40 -18.61 10.20
C GLU A 39 -11.93 -19.01 10.42
N LYS A 40 -11.03 -18.70 9.47
CA LYS A 40 -9.59 -19.03 9.55
C LYS A 40 -8.88 -18.32 10.70
N MET A 41 -9.20 -17.06 10.95
CA MET A 41 -8.51 -16.21 11.95
C MET A 41 -9.20 -16.22 13.33
N ASN A 42 -10.34 -16.91 13.44
CA ASN A 42 -11.21 -16.91 14.62
C ASN A 42 -11.53 -15.47 15.09
N LEU A 43 -11.92 -14.63 14.12
CA LEU A 43 -12.22 -13.21 14.31
C LEU A 43 -13.65 -12.90 13.87
N SER A 44 -14.25 -11.85 14.43
CA SER A 44 -15.58 -11.43 14.00
C SER A 44 -15.58 -10.94 12.55
N ARG A 45 -16.64 -11.24 11.78
CA ARG A 45 -16.81 -10.74 10.41
C ARG A 45 -16.78 -9.22 10.33
N SER A 46 -17.31 -8.52 11.35
CA SER A 46 -17.25 -7.06 11.44
C SER A 46 -15.82 -6.54 11.51
N SER A 47 -14.95 -7.16 12.32
CA SER A 47 -13.56 -6.73 12.46
C SER A 47 -12.75 -6.99 11.18
N ILE A 48 -12.98 -8.13 10.52
CA ILE A 48 -12.37 -8.42 9.20
C ILE A 48 -12.80 -7.38 8.18
N ARG A 49 -14.11 -7.08 8.10
CA ARG A 49 -14.64 -6.08 7.16
C ARG A 49 -14.08 -4.69 7.40
N GLU A 50 -13.93 -4.27 8.65
CA GLU A 50 -13.32 -2.97 8.99
C GLU A 50 -11.85 -2.91 8.54
N ALA A 51 -11.08 -3.98 8.80
CA ALA A 51 -9.70 -4.07 8.37
C ALA A 51 -9.57 -4.05 6.85
N LEU A 52 -10.37 -4.85 6.13
CA LEU A 52 -10.38 -4.87 4.66
C LEU A 52 -10.76 -3.50 4.08
N ARG A 53 -11.77 -2.81 4.62
CA ARG A 53 -12.12 -1.45 4.18
C ARG A 53 -10.98 -0.45 4.38
N ALA A 54 -10.26 -0.55 5.49
CA ALA A 54 -9.13 0.32 5.72
C ALA A 54 -7.96 0.02 4.79
N MET A 55 -7.67 -1.26 4.53
CA MET A 55 -6.66 -1.69 3.56
C MET A 55 -7.03 -1.27 2.13
N GLU A 56 -8.31 -1.31 1.78
CA GLU A 56 -8.84 -0.82 0.50
C GLU A 56 -8.67 0.70 0.37
N LEU A 57 -8.99 1.45 1.43
CA LEU A 57 -8.83 2.91 1.46
C LEU A 57 -7.38 3.35 1.19
N ILE A 58 -6.40 2.63 1.73
CA ILE A 58 -4.97 2.94 1.52
C ILE A 58 -4.40 2.27 0.25
N GLY A 59 -5.24 1.54 -0.48
CA GLY A 59 -4.91 0.96 -1.78
C GLY A 59 -4.18 -0.38 -1.74
N ILE A 60 -4.04 -1.05 -0.59
CA ILE A 60 -3.40 -2.37 -0.49
C ILE A 60 -4.23 -3.44 -1.20
N ILE A 61 -5.56 -3.31 -1.18
CA ILE A 61 -6.48 -4.22 -1.84
C ILE A 61 -7.52 -3.45 -2.65
N THR A 62 -8.18 -4.12 -3.58
CA THR A 62 -9.30 -3.58 -4.36
C THR A 62 -10.45 -4.58 -4.40
N THR A 63 -11.66 -4.12 -4.10
CA THR A 63 -12.87 -4.94 -4.24
C THR A 63 -13.52 -4.75 -5.61
N LYS A 64 -13.67 -5.83 -6.36
CA LYS A 64 -14.46 -5.87 -7.59
C LYS A 64 -15.83 -6.47 -7.28
N ARG A 65 -16.88 -5.69 -7.47
CA ARG A 65 -18.26 -6.06 -7.10
C ARG A 65 -18.67 -7.38 -7.77
N GLY A 66 -19.04 -8.37 -6.96
CA GLY A 66 -19.44 -9.70 -7.44
C GLY A 66 -18.28 -10.65 -7.78
N GLU A 67 -17.06 -10.14 -7.90
CA GLU A 67 -15.87 -10.93 -8.22
C GLU A 67 -15.02 -11.23 -6.98
N GLY A 68 -14.97 -10.33 -6.01
CA GLY A 68 -14.25 -10.50 -4.74
C GLY A 68 -13.22 -9.40 -4.49
N THR A 69 -12.31 -9.66 -3.55
CA THR A 69 -11.29 -8.71 -3.12
C THR A 69 -9.92 -9.21 -3.54
N PHE A 70 -9.09 -8.32 -4.09
CA PHE A 70 -7.82 -8.67 -4.71
C PHE A 70 -6.69 -7.83 -4.12
N LEU A 71 -5.49 -8.39 -4.03
CA LEU A 71 -4.30 -7.64 -3.66
C LEU A 71 -3.97 -6.65 -4.78
N SER A 72 -3.79 -5.37 -4.44
CA SER A 72 -3.45 -4.33 -5.39
C SER A 72 -1.96 -4.34 -5.71
N ASN A 73 -1.58 -3.68 -6.80
CA ASN A 73 -0.19 -3.38 -7.06
C ASN A 73 0.28 -2.29 -6.09
N VAL A 74 1.42 -2.52 -5.44
CA VAL A 74 2.06 -1.56 -4.52
C VAL A 74 2.27 -0.19 -5.16
N ASP A 75 2.49 -0.16 -6.47
CA ASP A 75 2.65 1.08 -7.23
C ASP A 75 1.37 1.94 -7.32
N ASP A 76 0.18 1.37 -7.10
CA ASP A 76 -1.12 2.06 -7.24
C ASP A 76 -1.70 2.54 -5.90
N HIS A 77 -0.91 2.50 -4.82
CA HIS A 77 -1.40 2.81 -3.47
C HIS A 77 -1.71 4.31 -3.31
N GLN A 78 -2.99 4.64 -3.11
CA GLN A 78 -3.47 6.01 -2.82
C GLN A 78 -2.80 6.63 -1.58
N LEU A 79 -2.28 5.80 -0.68
CA LEU A 79 -1.52 6.24 0.49
C LEU A 79 -0.36 7.17 0.12
N PHE A 80 0.32 6.94 -1.00
CA PHE A 80 1.44 7.80 -1.42
C PHE A 80 0.98 9.21 -1.76
N GLU A 81 -0.18 9.36 -2.38
CA GLU A 81 -0.71 10.70 -2.67
C GLU A 81 -1.08 11.45 -1.38
N ILE A 82 -1.70 10.75 -0.43
CA ILE A 82 -2.10 11.33 0.85
C ILE A 82 -0.87 11.76 1.64
N ILE A 83 0.09 10.85 1.84
CA ILE A 83 1.32 11.16 2.61
C ILE A 83 2.11 12.27 1.91
N GLY A 84 2.22 12.24 0.58
CA GLY A 84 2.94 13.26 -0.18
C GLY A 84 2.42 14.67 0.08
N ARG A 85 1.09 14.85 0.14
CA ARG A 85 0.46 16.14 0.45
C ARG A 85 0.81 16.68 1.84
N PHE A 86 0.99 15.82 2.84
CA PHE A 86 1.33 16.23 4.20
C PHE A 86 2.85 16.35 4.44
N LEU A 87 3.65 15.56 3.73
CA LEU A 87 5.11 15.56 3.86
C LEU A 87 5.77 16.74 3.13
N ILE A 88 5.18 17.18 2.02
CA ILE A 88 5.77 18.17 1.11
C ILE A 88 4.88 19.41 1.06
N TYR A 89 5.20 20.41 1.86
CA TYR A 89 4.39 21.61 2.04
C TYR A 89 5.12 22.92 1.67
N SER A 90 6.38 22.84 1.24
CA SER A 90 7.19 23.99 0.84
C SER A 90 7.97 23.73 -0.45
N ASP A 91 8.31 24.79 -1.17
CA ASP A 91 9.10 24.67 -2.41
C ASP A 91 10.51 24.13 -2.15
N LYS A 92 11.06 24.37 -0.94
CA LYS A 92 12.32 23.76 -0.50
C LYS A 92 12.22 22.23 -0.48
N GLN A 93 11.17 21.67 0.13
CA GLN A 93 10.97 20.22 0.21
C GLN A 93 10.70 19.60 -1.16
N LYS A 94 9.99 20.30 -2.05
CA LYS A 94 9.83 19.84 -3.45
C LYS A 94 11.18 19.70 -4.14
N LYS A 95 12.08 20.68 -3.93
CA LYS A 95 13.44 20.65 -4.47
C LYS A 95 14.27 19.49 -3.89
N GLU A 96 14.21 19.27 -2.58
CA GLU A 96 14.88 18.15 -1.90
C GLU A 96 14.45 16.78 -2.47
N ILE A 97 13.15 16.61 -2.75
CA ILE A 97 12.60 15.39 -3.37
C ILE A 97 13.09 15.20 -4.80
N THR A 98 13.17 16.29 -5.58
CA THR A 98 13.68 16.28 -6.96
C THR A 98 15.16 15.90 -6.98
N GLU A 99 15.97 16.55 -6.14
CA GLU A 99 17.41 16.26 -6.02
C GLU A 99 17.66 14.81 -5.57
N PHE A 100 16.86 14.29 -4.63
CA PHE A 100 16.98 12.89 -4.21
C PHE A 100 16.64 11.91 -5.33
N LYS A 101 15.63 12.21 -6.14
CA LYS A 101 15.27 11.40 -7.31
C LYS A 101 16.41 11.33 -8.32
N GLU A 102 17.03 12.47 -8.66
CA GLU A 102 18.18 12.54 -9.57
C GLU A 102 19.37 11.70 -9.06
N LEU A 103 19.62 11.71 -7.74
CA LEU A 103 20.66 10.88 -7.13
C LEU A 103 20.36 9.38 -7.26
N LEU A 104 19.09 8.98 -7.10
CA LEU A 104 18.67 7.59 -7.29
C LEU A 104 18.79 7.15 -8.75
N GLU A 105 18.41 8.00 -9.71
CA GLU A 105 18.57 7.73 -11.15
C GLU A 105 20.03 7.51 -11.51
N GLN A 106 20.92 8.40 -11.07
CA GLN A 106 22.36 8.23 -11.27
C GLN A 106 22.90 6.93 -10.65
N PHE A 107 22.38 6.53 -9.49
CA PHE A 107 22.78 5.27 -8.86
C PHE A 107 22.33 4.06 -9.69
N ILE A 108 21.08 4.08 -10.15
CA ILE A 108 20.48 3.04 -10.99
C ILE A 108 21.28 2.88 -12.29
N ASP A 109 21.57 4.00 -12.98
CA ASP A 109 22.32 4.00 -14.23
C ASP A 109 23.73 3.41 -14.07
N ARG A 110 24.40 3.70 -12.94
CA ARG A 110 25.77 3.22 -12.68
C ARG A 110 25.85 1.75 -12.28
N LYS A 111 24.88 1.24 -11.52
CA LYS A 111 24.93 -0.10 -10.91
C LYS A 111 24.06 -1.13 -11.63
N GLY A 112 23.17 -0.68 -12.53
CA GLY A 112 22.20 -1.52 -13.22
C GLY A 112 20.99 -1.88 -12.36
N ASP A 113 19.93 -2.34 -13.03
CA ASP A 113 18.59 -2.63 -12.47
C ASP A 113 18.52 -3.97 -11.71
N SER A 114 19.50 -4.24 -10.85
CA SER A 114 19.49 -5.45 -10.02
C SER A 114 18.93 -5.20 -8.62
N ASN A 115 18.86 -3.94 -8.17
CA ASN A 115 18.46 -3.60 -6.81
C ASN A 115 16.97 -3.24 -6.72
N ARG A 116 16.15 -4.26 -6.45
CA ARG A 116 14.69 -4.12 -6.29
C ARG A 116 14.27 -3.08 -5.26
N ILE A 117 15.03 -2.90 -4.17
CA ILE A 117 14.69 -1.92 -3.11
C ILE A 117 14.87 -0.49 -3.65
N ILE A 118 15.96 -0.23 -4.36
CA ILE A 118 16.24 1.09 -4.93
C ILE A 118 15.16 1.48 -5.93
N PHE A 119 14.73 0.56 -6.78
CA PHE A 119 13.62 0.80 -7.72
C PHE A 119 12.31 1.10 -6.99
N ARG A 120 12.00 0.37 -5.91
CA ARG A 120 10.80 0.66 -5.09
C ARG A 120 10.86 2.06 -4.47
N VAL A 121 12.02 2.46 -3.95
CA VAL A 121 12.21 3.82 -3.39
C VAL A 121 12.11 4.88 -4.49
N TYR A 122 12.74 4.66 -5.65
CA TYR A 122 12.62 5.55 -6.79
C TYR A 122 11.17 5.74 -7.25
N ARG A 123 10.41 4.64 -7.35
CA ARG A 123 8.98 4.66 -7.66
C ARG A 123 8.21 5.45 -6.61
N LEU A 124 8.45 5.22 -5.32
CA LEU A 124 7.82 5.96 -4.23
C LEU A 124 8.04 7.47 -4.34
N ILE A 125 9.29 7.89 -4.53
CA ILE A 125 9.67 9.29 -4.68
C ILE A 125 9.01 9.92 -5.92
N THR A 126 8.93 9.16 -7.03
CA THR A 126 8.23 9.59 -8.25
C THR A 126 6.73 9.80 -8.01
N HIS A 127 6.08 8.97 -7.17
CA HIS A 127 4.67 9.17 -6.82
C HIS A 127 4.47 10.44 -6.01
N TYR A 128 5.34 10.71 -5.03
CA TYR A 128 5.30 11.96 -4.28
C TYR A 128 5.50 13.19 -5.17
N GLU A 129 6.40 13.11 -6.16
CA GLU A 129 6.63 14.18 -7.13
C GLU A 129 5.36 14.56 -7.92
N ARG A 130 4.60 13.55 -8.37
CA ARG A 130 3.36 13.76 -9.14
C ARG A 130 2.31 14.56 -8.39
N VAL A 131 2.24 14.40 -7.06
CA VAL A 131 1.27 15.09 -6.20
C VAL A 131 1.39 16.61 -6.32
N PHE A 132 2.60 17.14 -6.53
CA PHE A 132 2.85 18.59 -6.56
C PHE A 132 3.34 19.11 -7.92
N SER A 133 3.52 18.24 -8.91
CA SER A 133 3.89 18.60 -10.29
C SER A 133 2.72 19.18 -11.10
N GLY A 134 1.51 19.26 -10.55
CA GLY A 134 0.36 19.91 -11.18
C GLY A 134 -0.15 19.25 -12.46
N LYS A 135 0.28 18.02 -12.79
CA LYS A 135 -0.37 17.22 -13.84
C LYS A 135 -1.58 16.52 -13.24
N GLU A 136 -2.64 17.29 -13.01
CA GLU A 136 -3.99 16.71 -12.91
C GLU A 136 -4.20 15.83 -14.15
N LYS A 137 -4.62 14.57 -13.94
CA LYS A 137 -5.29 13.82 -14.99
C LYS A 137 -6.52 14.63 -15.41
N LYS A 138 -6.38 15.45 -16.46
CA LYS A 138 -7.45 15.53 -17.44
C LYS A 138 -7.51 14.15 -18.05
N ASP A 139 -8.56 13.41 -17.74
CA ASP A 139 -9.41 12.73 -18.73
C ASP A 139 -10.46 11.92 -17.96
N VAL A 140 -11.70 12.40 -18.10
CA VAL A 140 -12.96 11.68 -17.89
C VAL A 140 -13.16 10.75 -19.09
#